data_AF-A0A2V5SLI0-F1
#
_entry.id   AF-A0A2V5SLI0-F1
#
_cell.length_a   1.000
_cell.length_b   1.000
_cell.length_c   1.000
_cell.angle_alpha   90.00
_cell.angle_beta   90.00
_cell.angle_gamma   90.00
#
_symmetry.space_group_name_H-M   'P 1'
#
loop_
_entity.id
_entity.type
_entity.pdbx_description
1 polymer ?
#
loop_
_entity_poly.entity_id
_entity_poly.type
_entity_poly.pdbx_seq_one_letter_code
_entity_poly.pdbx_strand_id
1 'polypeptide(L)'
;HDFYLKLPDHVMIYPNHGAGSPCGADIGARLSSTIGYERKFNKFLQFTDAKSFTDYAIKTAPPVPHYYPIMKKINAAGPEVLGNLPRAPGLPPKAFKDAIEKKAGVLVDVRNMLAFGGGHIAGALNIGGTPILSIWAGWMLDPEKPILLVLENDDDLERIVRLFVRTGYTKFAGYLIGGMKAWHAAGFPLERVGQMSVHELNDRKSSLQVIDVRSPGEWKKGHVPGARHIYVPELGKRIGELDRDKPTAVYCGSGYRASIATSILKCQGFNDLWNVPGSWEAWKKAKLPVEGADGE
;
A
#
# COMPACT_ATOMS: atom_id res chain seq x y z
N HIS A 1 15.38 17.24 26.03
CA HIS A 1 16.78 17.65 25.81
C HIS A 1 17.75 16.91 26.76
N ASP A 2 17.34 16.59 27.98
CA ASP A 2 18.28 16.19 29.04
C ASP A 2 18.86 14.76 28.98
N PHE A 3 18.37 13.93 28.07
CA PHE A 3 18.85 12.56 27.89
C PHE A 3 19.59 12.40 26.56
N TYR A 4 18.87 12.23 25.44
CA TYR A 4 19.48 11.92 24.15
C TYR A 4 20.48 12.97 23.67
N LEU A 5 20.24 14.26 23.93
CA LEU A 5 21.15 15.33 23.51
C LEU A 5 22.37 15.51 24.42
N LYS A 6 22.51 14.75 25.51
CA LYS A 6 23.76 14.68 26.29
C LYS A 6 24.70 13.60 25.79
N LEU A 7 24.23 12.69 24.93
CA LEU A 7 25.06 11.63 24.37
C LEU A 7 26.13 12.23 23.44
N PRO A 8 27.34 11.63 23.39
CA PRO A 8 28.39 12.06 22.47
C PRO A 8 27.94 11.97 21.01
N ASP A 9 28.44 12.89 20.19
CA ASP A 9 28.02 13.02 18.78
C ASP A 9 28.32 11.76 17.94
N HIS A 10 29.32 10.96 18.33
CA HIS A 10 29.69 9.71 17.64
C HIS A 10 28.78 8.52 17.97
N VAL A 11 27.84 8.67 18.91
CA VAL A 11 26.90 7.58 19.26
C VAL A 11 25.99 7.30 18.06
N MET A 12 25.99 6.04 17.63
CA MET A 12 25.19 5.54 16.53
C MET A 12 23.71 5.39 16.93
N ILE A 13 22.83 5.68 15.99
CA ILE A 13 21.38 5.52 16.12
C ILE A 13 20.93 4.46 15.11
N TYR A 14 20.31 3.39 15.62
CA TYR A 14 19.70 2.33 14.83
C TYR A 14 18.18 2.35 15.08
N PRO A 15 17.39 3.02 14.23
CA PRO A 15 15.95 3.09 14.40
C PRO A 15 15.27 1.76 14.02
N ASN A 16 14.09 1.51 14.58
CA ASN A 16 13.29 0.32 14.27
C ASN A 16 12.50 0.43 12.95
N HIS A 17 12.53 1.60 12.29
CA HIS A 17 11.78 1.89 11.08
C HIS A 17 12.59 2.76 10.11
N GLY A 18 12.31 2.60 8.80
CA GLY A 18 12.86 3.41 7.73
C GLY A 18 11.77 4.11 6.91
N ALA A 19 12.17 4.70 5.78
CA ALA A 19 11.29 5.40 4.86
C ALA A 19 10.03 4.60 4.50
N GLY A 20 8.87 5.26 4.53
CA GLY A 20 7.56 4.68 4.22
C GLY A 20 6.84 4.02 5.40
N SER A 21 7.44 3.96 6.58
CA SER A 21 6.75 3.47 7.79
C SER A 21 5.69 4.46 8.29
N PRO A 22 4.47 4.01 8.62
CA PRO A 22 3.43 4.86 9.22
C PRO A 22 3.68 5.19 10.70
N CYS A 23 4.81 4.77 11.28
CA CYS A 23 5.20 5.13 12.65
C CYS A 23 5.83 6.53 12.77
N GLY A 24 6.10 7.22 11.66
CA GLY A 24 6.70 8.55 11.66
C GLY A 24 6.34 9.38 10.44
N ALA A 25 6.47 10.69 10.58
CA ALA A 25 6.03 11.66 9.57
C ALA A 25 6.92 11.71 8.32
N ASP A 26 8.24 11.70 8.50
CA ASP A 26 9.23 11.89 7.44
C ASP A 26 10.51 11.12 7.77
N ILE A 27 10.40 9.78 7.82
CA ILE A 27 11.53 8.92 8.15
C ILE A 27 12.46 8.84 6.94
N GLY A 28 13.74 9.16 7.14
CA GLY A 28 14.76 9.09 6.09
C GLY A 28 15.01 7.67 5.57
N ALA A 29 15.61 7.58 4.38
CA ALA A 29 15.98 6.30 3.75
C ALA A 29 17.24 5.65 4.35
N ARG A 30 17.95 6.35 5.24
CA ARG A 30 19.17 5.82 5.87
C ARG A 30 18.80 4.84 6.98
N LEU A 31 19.50 3.71 7.03
CA LEU A 31 19.27 2.64 8.02
C LEU A 31 19.87 2.94 9.39
N SER A 32 20.76 3.93 9.48
CA SER A 32 21.37 4.39 10.72
C SER A 32 21.77 5.86 10.63
N SER A 33 21.97 6.49 11.77
CA SER A 33 22.46 7.87 11.90
C SER A 33 23.39 8.00 13.12
N THR A 34 23.71 9.22 13.54
CA THR A 34 24.43 9.51 14.77
C THR A 34 23.75 10.63 15.55
N ILE A 35 23.99 10.69 16.86
CA ILE A 35 23.47 11.79 17.71
C ILE A 35 23.94 13.16 17.17
N GLY A 36 25.19 13.28 16.75
CA GLY A 36 25.72 14.53 16.21
C GLY A 36 25.05 14.95 14.90
N TYR A 37 24.71 14.00 14.03
CA TYR A 37 23.98 14.27 12.79
C TYR A 37 22.53 14.69 13.09
N GLU A 38 21.80 13.90 13.88
CA GLU A 38 20.40 14.19 14.20
C GLU A 38 20.27 15.52 14.93
N ARG A 39 21.17 15.85 15.86
CA ARG A 39 21.19 17.15 16.56
C ARG A 39 21.22 18.34 15.59
N LYS A 40 21.97 18.24 14.49
CA LYS A 40 22.15 19.32 13.52
C LYS A 40 21.03 19.39 12.49
N PHE A 41 20.48 18.25 12.08
CA PHE A 41 19.63 18.18 10.88
C PHE A 41 18.20 17.68 11.14
N ASN A 42 17.95 17.02 12.27
CA ASN A 42 16.62 16.54 12.59
C ASN A 42 15.73 17.71 13.00
N LYS A 43 14.67 17.97 12.22
CA LYS A 43 13.75 19.08 12.44
C LYS A 43 13.10 19.04 13.83
N PHE A 44 12.81 17.85 14.35
CA PHE A 44 12.22 17.67 15.68
C PHE A 44 13.15 18.10 16.82
N LEU A 45 14.47 18.06 16.59
CA LEU A 45 15.48 18.50 17.56
C LEU A 45 15.80 20.00 17.47
N GLN A 46 15.20 20.72 16.51
CA GLN A 46 15.41 22.17 16.35
C GLN A 46 14.43 23.04 17.15
N PHE A 47 13.41 22.43 17.76
CA PHE A 47 12.44 23.16 18.59
C PHE A 47 12.99 23.31 20.02
N THR A 48 12.99 24.54 20.53
CA THR A 48 13.51 24.87 21.87
C THR A 48 12.42 24.85 22.95
N ASP A 49 11.14 24.85 22.56
CA ASP A 49 10.00 24.82 23.48
C ASP A 49 9.04 23.65 23.18
N ALA A 50 8.39 23.16 24.24
CA ALA A 50 7.52 22.00 24.17
C ALA A 50 6.26 22.24 23.31
N LYS A 51 5.75 23.48 23.25
CA LYS A 51 4.53 23.79 22.52
C LYS A 51 4.78 23.73 21.01
N SER A 52 5.80 24.43 20.51
CA SER A 52 6.16 24.42 19.09
C SER A 52 6.54 23.01 18.61
N PHE A 53 7.25 22.26 19.44
CA PHE A 53 7.53 20.84 19.19
C PHE A 53 6.24 20.02 19.04
N THR A 54 5.33 20.15 20.01
CA THR A 54 4.08 19.37 20.04
C THR A 54 3.17 19.74 18.87
N ASP A 55 3.01 21.02 18.59
CA ASP A 55 2.21 21.51 17.47
C ASP A 55 2.76 20.97 16.13
N TYR A 56 4.08 20.99 15.95
CA TYR A 56 4.72 20.42 14.76
C TYR A 56 4.55 18.89 14.68
N ALA A 57 4.74 18.18 15.80
CA ALA A 57 4.61 16.73 15.86
C ALA A 57 3.18 16.26 15.55
N ILE A 58 2.17 16.92 16.12
CA ILE A 58 0.75 16.62 15.84
C ILE A 58 0.41 16.95 14.39
N LYS A 59 0.84 18.12 13.89
CA LYS A 59 0.55 18.57 12.52
C LYS A 59 1.12 17.63 11.46
N THR A 60 2.26 17.01 11.74
CA THR A 60 2.98 16.14 10.79
C THR A 60 2.69 14.66 10.98
N ALA A 61 1.93 14.28 12.01
CA ALA A 61 1.63 12.89 12.31
C ALA A 61 0.97 12.17 11.11
N PRO A 62 1.47 10.99 10.72
CA PRO A 62 0.85 10.20 9.67
C PRO A 62 -0.51 9.64 10.12
N PRO A 63 -1.39 9.27 9.17
CA PRO A 63 -2.63 8.57 9.49
C PRO A 63 -2.36 7.28 10.29
N VAL A 64 -3.15 7.05 11.35
CA VAL A 64 -2.99 5.90 12.23
C VAL A 64 -3.62 4.65 11.59
N PRO A 65 -2.87 3.55 11.38
CA PRO A 65 -3.43 2.31 10.85
C PRO A 65 -4.50 1.69 11.74
N HIS A 66 -5.61 1.26 11.13
CA HIS A 66 -6.74 0.68 11.86
C HIS A 66 -6.40 -0.61 12.60
N TYR A 67 -5.35 -1.34 12.18
CA TYR A 67 -4.91 -2.58 12.82
C TYR A 67 -3.99 -2.36 14.03
N TYR A 68 -3.50 -1.14 14.27
CA TYR A 68 -2.58 -0.86 15.39
C TYR A 68 -3.17 -1.18 16.78
N PRO A 69 -4.44 -0.84 17.09
CA PRO A 69 -5.05 -1.24 18.36
C PRO A 69 -5.04 -2.76 18.58
N ILE A 70 -5.28 -3.54 17.51
CA ILE A 70 -5.25 -5.00 17.54
C ILE A 70 -3.83 -5.49 17.86
N MET A 71 -2.83 -4.98 17.13
CA MET A 71 -1.43 -5.36 17.35
C MET A 71 -0.92 -4.99 18.75
N LYS A 72 -1.31 -3.83 19.28
CA LYS A 72 -0.96 -3.42 20.65
C LYS A 72 -1.50 -4.41 21.68
N LYS A 73 -2.77 -4.84 21.51
CA LYS A 73 -3.39 -5.82 22.40
C LYS A 73 -2.68 -7.17 22.32
N ILE A 74 -2.38 -7.66 21.11
CA ILE A 74 -1.69 -8.94 20.90
C ILE A 74 -0.28 -8.91 21.48
N ASN A 75 0.51 -7.88 21.17
CA ASN A 75 1.88 -7.78 21.65
C ASN A 75 1.96 -7.64 23.18
N ALA A 76 1.00 -6.96 23.81
CA ALA A 76 0.94 -6.84 25.27
C ALA A 76 0.55 -8.15 25.96
N ALA A 77 -0.33 -8.95 25.34
CA ALA A 77 -0.73 -10.26 25.87
C ALA A 77 0.31 -11.37 25.61
N GLY A 78 1.19 -11.16 24.63
CA GLY A 78 2.06 -12.18 24.06
C GLY A 78 1.38 -12.85 22.85
N PRO A 79 1.97 -12.77 21.64
CA PRO A 79 1.39 -13.42 20.47
C PRO A 79 1.43 -14.95 20.59
N GLU A 80 0.52 -15.60 19.89
CA GLU A 80 0.53 -17.06 19.74
C GLU A 80 1.87 -17.55 19.16
N VAL A 81 2.44 -18.59 19.77
CA VAL A 81 3.65 -19.24 19.27
C VAL A 81 3.27 -20.23 18.17
N LEU A 82 3.44 -19.82 16.92
CA LEU A 82 3.00 -20.62 15.76
C LEU A 82 3.79 -21.92 15.54
N GLY A 83 5.02 -22.01 16.06
CA GLY A 83 5.94 -23.13 15.86
C GLY A 83 6.54 -23.20 14.45
N ASN A 84 5.68 -23.24 13.42
CA ASN A 84 6.04 -23.21 12.00
C ASN A 84 5.32 -22.08 11.29
N LEU A 85 5.71 -21.81 10.04
CA LEU A 85 4.89 -20.93 9.21
C LEU A 85 3.51 -21.57 8.95
N PRO A 86 2.44 -20.77 9.00
CA PRO A 86 1.12 -21.24 8.61
C PRO A 86 1.14 -21.80 7.20
N ARG A 87 0.47 -22.94 7.01
CA ARG A 87 0.42 -23.61 5.72
C ARG A 87 -0.66 -22.99 4.83
N ALA A 88 -0.29 -22.59 3.62
CA ALA A 88 -1.25 -22.30 2.55
C ALA A 88 -1.30 -23.52 1.60
N PRO A 89 -2.40 -24.28 1.54
CA PRO A 89 -2.47 -25.43 0.64
C PRO A 89 -2.46 -24.97 -0.82
N GLY A 90 -1.72 -25.68 -1.67
CA GLY A 90 -1.76 -25.45 -3.11
C GLY A 90 -3.05 -26.02 -3.69
N LEU A 91 -3.77 -25.22 -4.48
CA LEU A 91 -5.01 -25.60 -5.15
C LEU A 91 -4.81 -25.54 -6.66
N PRO A 92 -5.14 -26.62 -7.42
CA PRO A 92 -5.19 -26.54 -8.88
C PRO A 92 -6.31 -25.60 -9.34
N PRO A 93 -6.27 -25.08 -10.58
CA PRO A 93 -7.16 -24.02 -11.04
C PRO A 93 -8.64 -24.25 -10.75
N LYS A 94 -9.17 -25.46 -11.01
CA LYS A 94 -10.58 -25.78 -10.75
C LYS A 94 -10.93 -25.69 -9.25
N ALA A 95 -10.12 -26.28 -8.38
CA ALA A 95 -10.35 -26.23 -6.94
C ALA A 95 -10.18 -24.81 -6.38
N PHE A 96 -9.25 -24.03 -6.93
CA PHE A 96 -9.07 -22.62 -6.55
C PHE A 96 -10.30 -21.78 -6.95
N LYS A 97 -10.82 -21.97 -8.17
CA LYS A 97 -12.08 -21.35 -8.63
C LYS A 97 -13.24 -21.71 -7.71
N ASP A 98 -13.42 -22.99 -7.38
CA ASP A 98 -14.47 -23.45 -6.47
C ASP A 98 -14.33 -22.81 -5.08
N ALA A 99 -13.10 -22.62 -4.58
CA ALA A 99 -12.85 -21.96 -3.31
C ALA A 99 -13.23 -20.46 -3.33
N ILE A 100 -12.98 -19.77 -4.45
CA ILE A 100 -13.42 -18.38 -4.65
C ILE A 100 -14.95 -18.30 -4.65
N GLU A 101 -15.62 -19.16 -5.43
CA GLU A 101 -17.09 -19.17 -5.54
C GLU A 101 -17.78 -19.48 -4.20
N LYS A 102 -17.18 -20.36 -3.40
CA LYS A 102 -17.63 -20.67 -2.03
C LYS A 102 -17.23 -19.61 -1.00
N LYS A 103 -16.55 -18.53 -1.42
CA LYS A 103 -16.06 -17.45 -0.55
C LYS A 103 -15.19 -17.97 0.61
N ALA A 104 -14.34 -18.95 0.32
CA ALA A 104 -13.47 -19.57 1.32
C ALA A 104 -12.45 -18.60 1.94
N GLY A 105 -12.17 -17.47 1.28
CA GLY A 105 -11.29 -16.44 1.77
C GLY A 105 -11.32 -15.17 0.92
N VAL A 106 -10.61 -14.14 1.37
CA VAL A 106 -10.34 -12.94 0.56
C VAL A 106 -9.29 -13.28 -0.50
N LEU A 107 -9.60 -12.98 -1.76
CA LEU A 107 -8.70 -13.20 -2.88
C LEU A 107 -7.67 -12.08 -2.97
N VAL A 108 -6.40 -12.42 -2.77
CA VAL A 108 -5.28 -11.48 -2.82
C VAL A 108 -4.30 -11.91 -3.90
N ASP A 109 -4.09 -11.02 -4.86
CA ASP A 109 -3.09 -11.17 -5.89
C ASP A 109 -1.84 -10.38 -5.51
N VAL A 110 -0.73 -11.08 -5.27
CA VAL A 110 0.54 -10.47 -4.84
C VAL A 110 1.50 -10.24 -6.00
N ARG A 111 1.06 -10.43 -7.25
CA ARG A 111 1.87 -10.11 -8.42
C ARG A 111 2.06 -8.61 -8.55
N ASN A 112 3.03 -8.23 -9.37
CA ASN A 112 3.29 -6.82 -9.66
C ASN A 112 2.10 -6.16 -10.40
N MET A 113 1.97 -4.84 -10.27
CA MET A 113 0.80 -4.09 -10.78
C MET A 113 0.58 -4.24 -12.30
N LEU A 114 1.65 -4.42 -13.09
CA LEU A 114 1.53 -4.59 -14.54
C LEU A 114 1.00 -5.98 -14.90
N ALA A 115 1.50 -7.02 -14.22
CA ALA A 115 0.98 -8.37 -14.36
C ALA A 115 -0.48 -8.49 -13.92
N PHE A 116 -0.87 -7.81 -12.84
CA PHE A 116 -2.26 -7.70 -12.41
C PHE A 116 -3.12 -6.98 -13.45
N GLY A 117 -2.66 -5.82 -13.94
CA GLY A 117 -3.36 -5.02 -14.94
C GLY A 117 -3.61 -5.75 -16.26
N GLY A 118 -2.62 -6.52 -16.74
CA GLY A 118 -2.73 -7.30 -17.98
C GLY A 118 -3.75 -8.45 -17.90
N GLY A 119 -4.04 -8.95 -16.70
CA GLY A 119 -5.04 -9.99 -16.46
C GLY A 119 -5.02 -10.50 -15.03
N HIS A 120 -6.17 -10.51 -14.38
CA HIS A 120 -6.35 -11.04 -13.02
C HIS A 120 -7.70 -11.73 -12.86
N ILE A 121 -7.88 -12.40 -11.73
CA ILE A 121 -9.14 -13.05 -11.38
C ILE A 121 -10.10 -12.00 -10.83
N ALA A 122 -11.35 -12.00 -11.30
CA ALA A 122 -12.39 -11.10 -10.82
C ALA A 122 -12.51 -11.12 -9.28
N GLY A 123 -12.65 -9.94 -8.66
CA GLY A 123 -12.76 -9.81 -7.21
C GLY A 123 -11.42 -9.81 -6.45
N ALA A 124 -10.27 -9.98 -7.12
CA ALA A 124 -8.97 -9.98 -6.47
C ALA A 124 -8.52 -8.57 -6.04
N LEU A 125 -7.98 -8.46 -4.82
CA LEU A 125 -7.24 -7.27 -4.37
C LEU A 125 -5.76 -7.39 -4.75
N ASN A 126 -5.20 -6.37 -5.39
CA ASN A 126 -3.77 -6.39 -5.72
C ASN A 126 -2.93 -5.76 -4.61
N ILE A 127 -2.28 -6.59 -3.79
CA ILE A 127 -1.34 -6.16 -2.75
C ILE A 127 0.02 -6.77 -3.08
N GLY A 128 0.82 -6.07 -3.89
CA GLY A 128 2.06 -6.60 -4.46
C GLY A 128 3.03 -7.16 -3.41
N GLY A 129 3.66 -8.30 -3.73
CA GLY A 129 4.49 -9.14 -2.86
C GLY A 129 5.85 -8.56 -2.48
N THR A 130 5.91 -7.29 -2.12
CA THR A 130 7.11 -6.58 -1.63
C THR A 130 7.02 -6.43 -0.10
N PRO A 131 8.09 -6.06 0.62
CA PRO A 131 8.07 -5.96 2.08
C PRO A 131 6.96 -5.07 2.67
N ILE A 132 6.47 -4.08 1.91
CA ILE A 132 5.38 -3.20 2.35
C ILE A 132 4.00 -3.91 2.37
N LEU A 133 3.90 -5.11 1.80
CA LEU A 133 2.71 -5.97 1.86
C LEU A 133 2.21 -6.11 3.30
N SER A 134 3.10 -6.34 4.27
CA SER A 134 2.73 -6.51 5.68
C SER A 134 1.88 -5.34 6.19
N ILE A 135 2.29 -4.11 5.86
CA ILE A 135 1.61 -2.89 6.28
C ILE A 135 0.26 -2.76 5.57
N TRP A 136 0.21 -3.01 4.27
CA TRP A 136 -1.02 -2.86 3.48
C TRP A 136 -2.03 -3.96 3.73
N ALA A 137 -1.59 -5.19 4.01
CA ALA A 137 -2.46 -6.25 4.52
C ALA A 137 -3.19 -5.76 5.78
N GLY A 138 -2.45 -5.22 6.75
CA GLY A 138 -3.01 -4.63 7.97
C GLY A 138 -4.04 -3.51 7.73
N TRP A 139 -3.86 -2.70 6.68
CA TRP A 139 -4.83 -1.66 6.35
C TRP A 139 -6.07 -2.20 5.62
N MET A 140 -5.90 -3.21 4.76
CA MET A 140 -6.88 -3.59 3.75
C MET A 140 -7.66 -4.85 4.07
N LEU A 141 -7.12 -5.73 4.93
CA LEU A 141 -7.65 -7.07 5.15
C LEU A 141 -8.16 -7.25 6.57
N ASP A 142 -9.20 -8.06 6.69
CA ASP A 142 -9.71 -8.54 7.96
C ASP A 142 -8.88 -9.75 8.42
N PRO A 143 -8.16 -9.70 9.56
CA PRO A 143 -7.29 -10.79 10.02
C PRO A 143 -8.06 -12.07 10.37
N GLU A 144 -9.38 -11.99 10.58
CA GLU A 144 -10.18 -13.17 10.88
C GLU A 144 -10.53 -14.00 9.63
N LYS A 145 -10.48 -13.38 8.44
CA LYS A 145 -10.83 -14.03 7.18
C LYS A 145 -9.63 -14.77 6.58
N PRO A 146 -9.79 -16.02 6.13
CA PRO A 146 -8.73 -16.71 5.40
C PRO A 146 -8.36 -15.99 4.10
N ILE A 147 -7.13 -16.21 3.64
CA ILE A 147 -6.60 -15.61 2.40
C ILE A 147 -6.47 -16.69 1.31
N LEU A 148 -6.95 -16.36 0.10
CA LEU A 148 -6.64 -17.08 -1.13
C LEU A 148 -5.58 -16.30 -1.90
N LEU A 149 -4.46 -16.93 -2.25
CA LEU A 149 -3.30 -16.26 -2.84
C LEU A 149 -3.13 -16.56 -4.34
N VAL A 150 -2.85 -15.52 -5.11
CA VAL A 150 -2.27 -15.64 -6.45
C VAL A 150 -0.85 -15.09 -6.39
N LEU A 151 0.13 -15.97 -6.60
CA LEU A 151 1.56 -15.65 -6.56
C LEU A 151 2.10 -15.32 -7.96
N GLU A 152 3.25 -14.65 -8.00
CA GLU A 152 4.04 -14.51 -9.25
C GLU A 152 4.67 -15.86 -9.62
N ASN A 153 5.32 -16.49 -8.64
CA ASN A 153 5.87 -17.84 -8.74
C ASN A 153 5.51 -18.64 -7.49
N ASP A 154 5.29 -19.94 -7.63
CA ASP A 154 4.94 -20.82 -6.50
C ASP A 154 6.05 -20.85 -5.43
N ASP A 155 7.32 -20.70 -5.84
CA ASP A 155 8.50 -20.66 -4.95
C ASP A 155 8.50 -19.44 -4.01
N ASP A 156 7.73 -18.39 -4.31
CA ASP A 156 7.62 -17.22 -3.45
C ASP A 156 6.73 -17.46 -2.21
N LEU A 157 6.04 -18.60 -2.13
CA LEU A 157 4.99 -18.82 -1.13
C LEU A 157 5.48 -18.57 0.30
N GLU A 158 6.62 -19.17 0.68
CA GLU A 158 7.14 -19.05 2.04
C GLU A 158 7.43 -17.58 2.40
N ARG A 159 8.07 -16.86 1.47
CA ARG A 159 8.40 -15.44 1.62
C ARG A 159 7.14 -14.59 1.76
N ILE A 160 6.12 -14.85 0.95
CA ILE A 160 4.85 -14.11 0.99
C ILE A 160 4.08 -14.39 2.28
N VAL A 161 3.98 -15.65 2.70
CA VAL A 161 3.36 -16.03 3.98
C VAL A 161 4.06 -15.35 5.15
N ARG A 162 5.40 -15.31 5.16
CA ARG A 162 6.17 -14.56 6.18
C ARG A 162 5.79 -13.08 6.25
N LEU A 163 5.50 -12.43 5.10
CA LEU A 163 5.08 -11.04 5.09
C LEU A 163 3.69 -10.84 5.72
N PHE A 164 2.75 -11.75 5.49
CA PHE A 164 1.43 -11.72 6.12
C PHE A 164 1.49 -11.95 7.64
N VAL A 165 2.29 -12.92 8.08
CA VAL A 165 2.43 -13.27 9.50
C VAL A 165 2.97 -12.10 10.33
N ARG A 166 3.83 -11.23 9.76
CA ARG A 166 4.38 -10.04 10.44
C ARG A 166 3.32 -9.06 10.96
N THR A 167 2.11 -9.11 10.42
CA THR A 167 0.97 -8.29 10.87
C THR A 167 -0.22 -9.12 11.32
N GLY A 168 0.02 -10.38 11.71
CA GLY A 168 -0.96 -11.24 12.38
C GLY A 168 -1.84 -12.07 11.45
N TYR A 169 -1.56 -12.11 10.14
CA TYR A 169 -2.34 -12.91 9.20
C TYR A 169 -1.78 -14.33 9.11
N THR A 170 -2.53 -15.28 9.68
CA THR A 170 -2.11 -16.69 9.79
C THR A 170 -3.06 -17.66 9.10
N LYS A 171 -4.24 -17.20 8.65
CA LYS A 171 -5.28 -18.06 8.06
C LYS A 171 -5.19 -18.02 6.52
N PHE A 172 -4.89 -19.15 5.89
CA PHE A 172 -4.81 -19.28 4.43
C PHE A 172 -5.74 -20.39 3.95
N ALA A 173 -6.66 -20.05 3.05
CA ALA A 173 -7.54 -21.01 2.40
C ALA A 173 -6.83 -21.76 1.25
N GLY A 174 -5.77 -21.16 0.68
CA GLY A 174 -4.90 -21.79 -0.30
C GLY A 174 -4.24 -20.81 -1.25
N TYR A 175 -3.38 -21.31 -2.13
CA TYR A 175 -2.80 -20.54 -3.23
C TYR A 175 -3.04 -21.26 -4.57
N LEU A 176 -3.10 -20.49 -5.65
CA LEU A 176 -3.27 -21.02 -7.00
C LEU A 176 -1.94 -21.63 -7.51
N ILE A 177 -1.89 -22.95 -7.64
CA ILE A 177 -0.72 -23.65 -8.20
C ILE A 177 -0.53 -23.25 -9.67
N GLY A 178 0.69 -22.88 -10.04
CA GLY A 178 1.05 -22.44 -11.40
C GLY A 178 0.53 -21.05 -11.76
N GLY A 179 -0.02 -20.31 -10.78
CA GLY A 179 -0.45 -18.93 -10.90
C GLY A 179 -1.40 -18.66 -12.07
N MET A 180 -1.35 -17.43 -12.60
CA MET A 180 -2.23 -17.01 -13.68
C MET A 180 -2.00 -17.73 -15.01
N LYS A 181 -0.81 -18.31 -15.23
CA LYS A 181 -0.55 -19.16 -16.40
C LYS A 181 -1.47 -20.40 -16.37
N ALA A 182 -1.56 -21.06 -15.22
CA ALA A 182 -2.43 -22.22 -15.04
C ALA A 182 -3.91 -21.84 -15.11
N TRP A 183 -4.30 -20.69 -14.53
CA TRP A 183 -5.67 -20.17 -14.64
C TRP A 183 -6.07 -19.93 -16.10
N HIS A 184 -5.19 -19.30 -16.88
CA HIS A 184 -5.42 -19.02 -18.29
C HIS A 184 -5.50 -20.32 -19.12
N ALA A 185 -4.57 -21.26 -18.90
CA ALA A 185 -4.57 -22.56 -19.57
C ALA A 185 -5.84 -23.39 -19.26
N ALA A 186 -6.45 -23.17 -18.10
CA ALA A 186 -7.73 -23.79 -17.73
C ALA A 186 -8.97 -23.14 -18.38
N GLY A 187 -8.79 -22.08 -19.17
CA GLY A 187 -9.88 -21.41 -19.90
C GLY A 187 -10.80 -20.56 -19.03
N PHE A 188 -10.35 -20.14 -17.85
CA PHE A 188 -11.16 -19.34 -16.93
C PHE A 188 -11.11 -17.83 -17.24
N PRO A 189 -12.19 -17.09 -16.92
CA PRO A 189 -12.30 -15.67 -17.26
C PRO A 189 -11.27 -14.82 -16.52
N LEU A 190 -10.95 -13.67 -17.12
CA LEU A 190 -10.03 -12.67 -16.59
C LEU A 190 -10.68 -11.29 -16.60
N GLU A 191 -10.32 -10.48 -15.62
CA GLU A 191 -10.53 -9.04 -15.64
C GLU A 191 -9.22 -8.30 -15.90
N ARG A 192 -9.33 -7.01 -16.22
CA ARG A 192 -8.20 -6.13 -16.53
C ARG A 192 -8.41 -4.76 -15.92
N VAL A 193 -7.29 -4.11 -15.61
CA VAL A 193 -7.19 -2.69 -15.27
C VAL A 193 -6.17 -2.09 -16.22
N GLY A 194 -6.57 -1.08 -16.98
CA GLY A 194 -5.69 -0.39 -17.92
C GLY A 194 -4.46 0.17 -17.23
N GLN A 195 -3.35 0.25 -17.96
CA GLN A 195 -2.13 0.91 -17.48
C GLN A 195 -1.92 2.14 -18.34
N MET A 196 -1.76 3.30 -17.70
CA MET A 196 -1.60 4.59 -18.36
C MET A 196 -0.29 5.23 -17.92
N SER A 197 0.51 5.69 -18.87
CA SER A 197 1.71 6.48 -18.57
C SER A 197 1.34 7.87 -18.02
N VAL A 198 2.31 8.52 -17.36
CA VAL A 198 2.11 9.90 -16.89
C VAL A 198 1.90 10.90 -18.02
N HIS A 199 2.43 10.62 -19.21
CA HIS A 199 2.25 11.46 -20.40
C HIS A 199 0.81 11.34 -20.93
N GLU A 200 0.31 10.12 -21.10
CA GLU A 200 -1.09 9.89 -21.48
C GLU A 200 -2.07 10.47 -20.46
N LEU A 201 -1.76 10.36 -19.17
CA LEU A 201 -2.54 11.01 -18.12
C LEU A 201 -2.54 12.54 -18.31
N ASN A 202 -1.38 13.14 -18.54
CA ASN A 202 -1.29 14.59 -18.75
C ASN A 202 -2.10 15.06 -19.96
N ASP A 203 -2.11 14.29 -21.03
CA ASP A 203 -2.81 14.65 -22.27
C ASP A 203 -4.33 14.45 -22.14
N ARG A 204 -4.77 13.45 -21.36
CA ARG A 204 -6.18 13.05 -21.25
C ARG A 204 -6.88 13.52 -19.99
N LYS A 205 -6.17 14.06 -18.99
CA LYS A 205 -6.69 14.37 -17.64
C LYS A 205 -8.01 15.15 -17.61
N SER A 206 -8.27 16.02 -18.59
CA SER A 206 -9.54 16.79 -18.69
C SER A 206 -10.77 15.94 -19.01
N SER A 207 -10.57 14.74 -19.57
CA SER A 207 -11.61 13.75 -19.89
C SER A 207 -11.68 12.58 -18.89
N LEU A 208 -10.83 12.60 -17.87
CA LEU A 208 -10.70 11.53 -16.88
C LEU A 208 -11.12 12.03 -15.50
N GLN A 209 -11.69 11.13 -14.71
CA GLN A 209 -11.75 11.28 -13.26
C GLN A 209 -10.38 10.87 -12.68
N VAL A 210 -9.52 11.85 -12.42
CA VAL A 210 -8.16 11.60 -11.89
C VAL A 210 -8.18 11.54 -10.36
N ILE A 211 -7.73 10.43 -9.77
CA ILE A 211 -7.76 10.19 -8.33
C ILE A 211 -6.34 10.06 -7.77
N ASP A 212 -6.01 10.92 -6.81
CA ASP A 212 -4.81 10.81 -5.99
C ASP A 212 -5.13 10.03 -4.71
N VAL A 213 -4.47 8.88 -4.53
CA VAL A 213 -4.66 8.02 -3.34
C VAL A 213 -3.52 8.07 -2.33
N ARG A 214 -2.65 9.08 -2.42
CA ARG A 214 -1.56 9.31 -1.46
C ARG A 214 -2.10 9.81 -0.11
N SER A 215 -1.22 9.86 0.90
CA SER A 215 -1.58 10.41 2.20
C SER A 215 -1.91 11.92 2.10
N PRO A 216 -2.66 12.50 3.05
CA PRO A 216 -2.92 13.94 3.08
C PRO A 216 -1.65 14.80 3.11
N GLY A 217 -0.58 14.32 3.75
CA GLY A 217 0.71 15.01 3.78
C GLY A 217 1.42 15.04 2.43
N GLU A 218 1.29 13.99 1.62
CA GLU A 218 1.81 13.95 0.25
C GLU A 218 1.00 14.84 -0.70
N TRP A 219 -0.34 14.84 -0.56
CA TRP A 219 -1.25 15.69 -1.35
C TRP A 219 -0.94 17.18 -1.22
N LYS A 220 -0.68 17.62 0.01
CA LYS A 220 -0.33 19.02 0.33
C LYS A 220 1.02 19.48 -0.24
N LYS A 221 1.88 18.54 -0.67
CA LYS A 221 3.18 18.85 -1.30
C LYS A 221 3.07 18.98 -2.83
N GLY A 222 1.85 19.18 -3.33
CA GLY A 222 1.52 19.22 -4.75
C GLY A 222 0.97 17.91 -5.30
N HIS A 223 0.17 18.02 -6.36
CA HIS A 223 -0.57 16.94 -7.00
C HIS A 223 -0.80 17.21 -8.50
N VAL A 224 -1.37 16.23 -9.21
CA VAL A 224 -1.75 16.36 -10.62
C VAL A 224 -2.91 17.37 -10.73
N PRO A 225 -2.84 18.36 -11.64
CA PRO A 225 -3.89 19.36 -11.79
C PRO A 225 -5.27 18.75 -12.04
N GLY A 226 -6.28 19.24 -11.30
CA GLY A 226 -7.66 18.75 -11.38
C GLY A 226 -7.91 17.36 -10.79
N ALA A 227 -6.92 16.76 -10.12
CA ALA A 227 -7.11 15.49 -9.43
C ALA A 227 -8.01 15.65 -8.19
N ARG A 228 -8.73 14.59 -7.82
CA ARG A 228 -9.45 14.48 -6.56
C ARG A 228 -8.64 13.64 -5.57
N HIS A 229 -8.55 14.12 -4.32
CA HIS A 229 -7.86 13.40 -3.26
C HIS A 229 -8.78 12.46 -2.47
N ILE A 230 -8.48 11.16 -2.50
CA ILE A 230 -9.11 10.14 -1.65
C ILE A 230 -8.02 9.18 -1.18
N TYR A 231 -7.58 9.32 0.07
CA TYR A 231 -6.55 8.44 0.63
C TYR A 231 -7.01 6.98 0.59
N VAL A 232 -6.16 6.05 0.13
CA VAL A 232 -6.58 4.66 -0.17
C VAL A 232 -7.30 3.93 0.99
N PRO A 233 -6.95 4.09 2.29
CA PRO A 233 -7.72 3.48 3.39
C PRO A 233 -9.12 4.06 3.61
N GLU A 234 -9.40 5.24 3.07
CA GLU A 234 -10.72 5.89 3.13
C GLU A 234 -11.57 5.57 1.89
N LEU A 235 -10.96 5.02 0.83
CA LEU A 235 -11.60 4.83 -0.47
C LEU A 235 -12.91 4.06 -0.39
N GLY A 236 -12.97 2.99 0.41
CA GLY A 236 -14.20 2.21 0.56
C GLY A 236 -15.37 3.01 1.18
N LYS A 237 -15.08 3.97 2.06
CA LYS A 237 -16.10 4.84 2.69
C LYS A 237 -16.50 6.02 1.81
N ARG A 238 -15.57 6.47 0.95
CA ARG A 238 -15.71 7.66 0.10
C ARG A 238 -16.00 7.32 -1.36
N ILE A 239 -16.30 6.05 -1.66
CA ILE A 239 -16.56 5.56 -3.01
C ILE A 239 -17.73 6.29 -3.69
N GLY A 240 -18.73 6.72 -2.91
CA GLY A 240 -19.90 7.45 -3.40
C GLY A 240 -19.61 8.87 -3.88
N GLU A 241 -18.41 9.40 -3.61
CA GLU A 241 -17.98 10.68 -4.19
C GLU A 241 -17.61 10.54 -5.67
N LEU A 242 -17.33 9.32 -6.13
CA LEU A 242 -16.84 9.03 -7.47
C LEU A 242 -17.97 8.62 -8.42
N ASP A 243 -17.86 9.07 -9.66
CA ASP A 243 -18.75 8.64 -10.75
C ASP A 243 -18.22 7.33 -11.35
N ARG A 244 -19.05 6.28 -11.34
CA ARG A 244 -18.69 4.93 -11.80
C ARG A 244 -18.63 4.81 -13.32
N ASP A 245 -19.35 5.67 -14.02
CA ASP A 245 -19.47 5.63 -15.48
C ASP A 245 -18.39 6.48 -16.16
N LYS A 246 -17.64 7.27 -15.38
CA LYS A 246 -16.52 8.07 -15.90
C LYS A 246 -15.21 7.26 -15.94
N PRO A 247 -14.47 7.34 -17.06
CA PRO A 247 -13.11 6.83 -17.15
C PRO A 247 -12.26 7.38 -16.01
N THR A 248 -11.69 6.48 -15.20
CA THR A 248 -11.04 6.84 -13.94
C THR A 248 -9.57 6.45 -13.98
N ALA A 249 -8.68 7.41 -13.75
CA ALA A 249 -7.24 7.18 -13.64
C ALA A 249 -6.77 7.40 -12.21
N VAL A 250 -6.08 6.42 -11.65
CA VAL A 250 -5.65 6.43 -10.25
C VAL A 250 -4.13 6.42 -10.18
N TYR A 251 -3.58 7.32 -9.36
CA TYR A 251 -2.16 7.39 -9.10
C TYR A 251 -1.86 7.55 -7.62
N CYS A 252 -0.63 7.20 -7.24
CA CYS A 252 -0.14 7.39 -5.87
C CYS A 252 1.30 7.93 -5.86
N GLY A 253 2.14 7.53 -4.90
CA GLY A 253 3.57 7.85 -4.92
C GLY A 253 4.31 7.19 -6.10
N SER A 254 4.27 5.85 -6.16
CA SER A 254 5.06 5.04 -7.09
C SER A 254 4.25 4.03 -7.93
N GLY A 255 2.96 3.87 -7.64
CA GLY A 255 2.01 2.95 -8.30
C GLY A 255 1.44 1.87 -7.38
N TYR A 256 2.11 1.52 -6.29
CA TYR A 256 1.69 0.42 -5.39
C TYR A 256 0.28 0.62 -4.80
N ARG A 257 0.02 1.77 -4.18
CA ARG A 257 -1.30 2.10 -3.59
C ARG A 257 -2.37 2.30 -4.65
N ALA A 258 -1.98 2.80 -5.83
CA ALA A 258 -2.88 2.97 -6.95
C ALA A 258 -3.40 1.62 -7.46
N SER A 259 -2.54 0.59 -7.50
CA SER A 259 -2.97 -0.76 -7.85
C SER A 259 -3.95 -1.38 -6.83
N ILE A 260 -3.72 -1.14 -5.53
CA ILE A 260 -4.69 -1.51 -4.48
C ILE A 260 -6.02 -0.79 -4.74
N ALA A 261 -5.98 0.54 -4.93
CA ALA A 261 -7.16 1.35 -5.14
C ALA A 261 -7.95 0.95 -6.40
N THR A 262 -7.28 0.69 -7.53
CA THR A 262 -7.95 0.25 -8.75
C THR A 262 -8.55 -1.14 -8.60
N SER A 263 -7.91 -2.07 -7.87
CA SER A 263 -8.52 -3.37 -7.57
C SER A 263 -9.79 -3.25 -6.72
N ILE A 264 -9.80 -2.33 -5.75
CA ILE A 264 -11.00 -2.01 -4.95
C ILE A 264 -12.09 -1.41 -5.85
N LEU A 265 -11.75 -0.41 -6.68
CA LEU A 265 -12.69 0.25 -7.59
C LEU A 265 -13.29 -0.74 -8.59
N LYS A 266 -12.48 -1.66 -9.11
CA LYS A 266 -12.94 -2.69 -10.06
C LYS A 266 -14.02 -3.57 -9.43
N CYS A 267 -13.80 -4.03 -8.20
CA CYS A 267 -14.80 -4.75 -7.39
C CYS A 267 -16.07 -3.93 -7.08
N GLN A 268 -16.01 -2.60 -7.16
CA GLN A 268 -17.14 -1.69 -6.92
C GLN A 268 -17.85 -1.25 -8.21
N GLY A 269 -17.56 -1.91 -9.34
CA GLY A 269 -18.26 -1.73 -10.61
C GLY A 269 -17.71 -0.63 -11.51
N PHE A 270 -16.50 -0.12 -11.24
CA PHE A 270 -15.83 0.79 -12.17
C PHE A 270 -15.26 0.00 -13.35
N ASN A 271 -15.75 0.28 -14.55
CA ASN A 271 -15.43 -0.54 -15.73
C ASN A 271 -14.22 -0.01 -16.51
N ASP A 272 -14.11 1.31 -16.66
CA ASP A 272 -13.01 1.99 -17.35
C ASP A 272 -12.02 2.57 -16.33
N LEU A 273 -11.09 1.71 -15.89
CA LEU A 273 -10.10 2.02 -14.86
C LEU A 273 -8.68 1.94 -15.38
N TRP A 274 -7.88 2.93 -15.00
CA TRP A 274 -6.48 3.05 -15.33
C TRP A 274 -5.63 3.20 -14.07
N ASN A 275 -4.70 2.29 -13.86
CA ASN A 275 -3.59 2.52 -12.94
C ASN A 275 -2.50 3.32 -13.66
N VAL A 276 -1.80 4.20 -12.93
CA VAL A 276 -0.70 5.00 -13.48
C VAL A 276 0.64 4.56 -12.89
N PRO A 277 1.35 3.59 -13.52
CA PRO A 277 2.67 3.15 -13.07
C PRO A 277 3.68 4.28 -12.92
N GLY A 278 4.55 4.20 -11.92
CA GLY A 278 5.50 5.27 -11.56
C GLY A 278 4.83 6.47 -10.88
N SER A 279 3.55 6.72 -11.16
CA SER A 279 2.68 7.70 -10.50
C SER A 279 3.35 9.07 -10.28
N TRP A 280 3.26 9.64 -9.07
CA TRP A 280 3.78 10.96 -8.73
C TRP A 280 5.30 11.09 -8.90
N GLU A 281 6.07 10.04 -8.61
CA GLU A 281 7.51 10.04 -8.83
C GLU A 281 7.87 10.22 -10.30
N ALA A 282 7.19 9.48 -11.19
CA ALA A 282 7.36 9.62 -12.63
C ALA A 282 6.86 10.98 -13.14
N TRP A 283 5.71 11.46 -12.63
CA TRP A 283 5.15 12.76 -12.97
C TRP A 283 6.13 13.91 -12.74
N LYS A 284 6.75 13.94 -11.55
CA LYS A 284 7.77 14.94 -11.21
C LYS A 284 9.04 14.82 -12.05
N LYS A 285 9.51 13.59 -12.29
CA LYS A 285 10.71 13.36 -13.14
C LYS A 285 10.47 13.80 -14.58
N ALA A 286 9.25 13.62 -15.09
CA ALA A 286 8.81 14.09 -16.40
C ALA A 286 8.58 15.62 -16.45
N LYS A 287 8.71 16.34 -15.32
CA LYS A 287 8.49 17.79 -15.20
C LYS A 287 7.13 18.25 -15.72
N LEU A 288 6.10 17.42 -15.47
CA LEU A 288 4.73 17.73 -15.86
C LEU A 288 4.11 18.76 -14.88
N PRO A 289 3.06 19.50 -15.29
CA PRO A 289 2.43 20.54 -14.47
C PRO A 289 1.97 20.02 -13.11
N VAL A 290 2.08 20.84 -12.07
CA VAL A 290 1.72 20.50 -10.68
C VAL A 290 0.80 21.58 -10.14
N GLU A 291 -0.22 21.17 -9.38
CA GLU A 291 -1.10 22.06 -8.62
C GLU A 291 -0.77 21.94 -7.12
N GLY A 292 -0.79 23.06 -6.39
CA GLY A 292 -0.70 23.07 -4.93
C GLY A 292 0.69 22.82 -4.32
N ALA A 293 1.77 22.84 -5.11
CA ALA A 293 3.14 22.91 -4.59
C ALA A 293 3.51 24.39 -4.40
N ASP A 294 3.33 24.88 -3.17
CA ASP A 294 3.68 26.24 -2.74
C ASP A 294 3.06 27.40 -3.57
N GLY A 295 1.79 27.70 -3.30
CA GLY A 295 1.32 29.09 -3.34
C GLY A 295 1.04 29.76 -4.69
N GLU A 296 0.82 29.02 -5.77
CA GLU A 296 0.06 29.47 -6.97
C GLU A 296 -0.84 28.35 -7.50
#